data_AF-A0A843LNJ5-F1
#
_entry.id   AF-A0A843LNJ5-F1
#
_cell.length_a   1.000
_cell.length_b   1.000
_cell.length_c   1.000
_cell.angle_alpha   90.00
_cell.angle_beta   90.00
_cell.angle_gamma   90.00
#
_symmetry.space_group_name_H-M   'P 1'
#
loop_
_entity.id
_entity.type
_entity.pdbx_description
1 polymer ?
#
loop_
_entity_poly.entity_id
_entity_poly.type
_entity_poly.pdbx_seq_one_letter_code
_entity_poly.pdbx_strand_id
1 'polypeptide(L)'
;MDLSGYLKRCPAKSRELKSATGCRCENCSLEYPLALLEVHTFGSARSMETPHTDLQKYLLVLCPSCSRSFRSGLIDVPLQRDLVRVRNRQIRRRMRAILSYQPKPYTPSVDFDPEVIFREMVSSNSPDLCLNGG
;
A
#
# COMPACT_ATOMS: atom_id res chain seq x y z
N MET A 1 -12.92 -13.93 1.67
CA MET A 1 -12.41 -14.11 0.27
C MET A 1 -11.01 -13.52 0.15
N ASP A 2 -10.04 -14.14 -0.54
CA ASP A 2 -8.70 -13.57 -0.71
C ASP A 2 -8.60 -12.50 -1.82
N LEU A 3 -7.53 -11.70 -1.80
CA LEU A 3 -7.32 -10.61 -2.75
C LEU A 3 -7.23 -11.10 -4.22
N SER A 4 -6.57 -12.23 -4.47
CA SER A 4 -6.46 -12.79 -5.82
C SER A 4 -7.81 -13.23 -6.37
N GLY A 5 -8.60 -13.96 -5.56
CA GLY A 5 -9.95 -14.37 -5.90
C GLY A 5 -10.89 -13.18 -6.12
N TYR A 6 -10.78 -12.14 -5.30
CA TYR A 6 -11.54 -10.91 -5.47
C TYR A 6 -11.25 -10.22 -6.81
N LEU A 7 -9.98 -10.02 -7.15
CA LEU A 7 -9.58 -9.36 -8.40
C LEU A 7 -9.99 -10.14 -9.65
N LYS A 8 -10.06 -11.49 -9.56
CA LYS A 8 -10.60 -12.34 -10.63
C LYS A 8 -12.11 -12.13 -10.83
N ARG A 9 -12.88 -11.93 -9.75
CA ARG A 9 -14.32 -11.66 -9.82
C ARG A 9 -14.65 -10.23 -10.22
N CYS A 10 -13.71 -9.29 -10.02
CA CYS A 10 -13.87 -7.87 -10.32
C CYS A 10 -12.83 -7.39 -11.36
N PRO A 11 -12.95 -7.79 -12.64
CA PRO A 11 -11.96 -7.43 -13.68
C PRO A 11 -11.84 -5.93 -13.90
N ALA A 12 -12.92 -5.15 -13.68
CA ALA A 12 -12.88 -3.69 -13.70
C ALA A 12 -11.89 -3.12 -12.68
N LYS A 13 -11.85 -3.65 -11.46
CA LYS A 13 -10.89 -3.24 -10.42
C LYS A 13 -9.46 -3.57 -10.83
N SER A 14 -9.23 -4.75 -11.40
CA SER A 14 -7.91 -5.11 -11.95
C SER A 14 -7.46 -4.13 -13.05
N ARG A 15 -8.38 -3.75 -13.95
CA ARG A 15 -8.12 -2.74 -14.99
C ARG A 15 -7.80 -1.36 -14.41
N GLU A 16 -8.57 -0.90 -13.42
CA GLU A 16 -8.33 0.36 -12.73
C GLU A 16 -6.96 0.38 -12.03
N LEU A 17 -6.55 -0.72 -11.38
CA LEU A 17 -5.23 -0.83 -10.75
C LEU A 17 -4.09 -0.69 -11.77
N LYS A 18 -4.22 -1.33 -12.95
CA LYS A 18 -3.25 -1.21 -14.04
C LYS A 18 -3.18 0.22 -14.57
N SER A 19 -4.32 0.89 -14.75
CA SER A 19 -4.35 2.30 -15.15
C SER A 19 -3.78 3.23 -14.09
N ALA A 20 -3.90 2.89 -12.80
CA ALA A 20 -3.39 3.72 -11.71
C ALA A 20 -1.87 3.85 -11.73
N THR A 21 -1.13 2.89 -12.31
CA THR A 21 0.33 2.97 -12.49
C THR A 21 0.75 3.75 -13.74
N GLY A 22 -0.20 4.33 -14.48
CA GLY A 22 0.07 4.96 -15.76
C GLY A 22 0.46 3.94 -16.83
N CYS A 23 -0.07 2.72 -16.74
CA CYS A 23 0.25 1.61 -17.65
C CYS A 23 1.75 1.22 -17.64
N ARG A 24 2.43 1.40 -16.50
CA ARG A 24 3.84 1.02 -16.33
C ARG A 24 3.98 -0.18 -15.40
N CYS A 25 4.99 -1.01 -15.69
CA CYS A 25 5.42 -2.09 -14.83
C CYS A 25 6.13 -1.51 -13.59
N GLU A 26 5.74 -1.94 -12.40
CA GLU A 26 6.33 -1.44 -11.15
C GLU A 26 7.74 -1.98 -10.88
N ASN A 27 8.21 -2.99 -11.62
CA ASN A 27 9.56 -3.53 -11.49
C ASN A 27 10.53 -2.90 -12.51
N CYS A 28 10.25 -3.03 -13.80
CA CYS A 28 11.16 -2.52 -14.85
C CYS A 28 10.88 -1.08 -15.28
N SER A 29 9.81 -0.46 -14.77
CA SER A 29 9.38 0.92 -15.11
C SER A 29 9.04 1.16 -16.59
N LEU A 30 9.04 0.14 -17.44
CA LEU A 30 8.63 0.30 -18.84
C LEU A 30 7.10 0.40 -18.96
N GLU A 31 6.65 1.14 -19.96
CA GLU A 31 5.23 1.27 -20.32
C GLU A 31 4.78 0.08 -21.18
N TYR A 32 3.56 -0.38 -20.95
CA TYR A 32 2.96 -1.50 -21.67
C TYR A 32 1.48 -1.22 -21.95
N PRO A 33 0.92 -1.76 -23.05
CA PRO A 33 -0.52 -1.83 -23.24
C PRO A 33 -1.21 -2.42 -22.01
N LEU A 34 -2.32 -1.82 -21.60
CA LEU A 34 -3.05 -2.25 -20.40
C LEU A 34 -3.43 -3.74 -20.41
N ALA A 35 -3.69 -4.30 -21.59
CA ALA A 35 -4.02 -5.72 -21.77
C ALA A 35 -2.86 -6.67 -21.41
N LEU A 36 -1.61 -6.20 -21.49
CA LEU A 36 -0.41 -7.00 -21.19
C LEU A 36 0.03 -6.90 -19.73
N LEU A 37 -0.42 -5.88 -19.00
CA LEU A 37 -0.11 -5.76 -17.57
C LEU A 37 -0.91 -6.78 -16.76
N GLU A 38 -0.28 -7.34 -15.73
CA GLU A 38 -0.88 -8.29 -14.80
C GLU A 38 -0.82 -7.74 -13.38
N VAL A 39 -1.86 -8.00 -12.58
CA VAL A 39 -1.83 -7.71 -11.15
C VAL A 39 -1.31 -8.96 -10.44
N HIS A 40 -0.09 -8.89 -9.94
CA HIS A 40 0.56 -9.92 -9.14
C HIS A 40 0.25 -9.68 -7.66
N THR A 41 -0.30 -10.67 -6.97
CA THR A 41 -0.57 -10.62 -5.52
C THR A 41 0.46 -11.45 -4.76
N PHE A 42 0.90 -10.96 -3.60
CA PHE A 42 1.95 -11.63 -2.82
C PHE A 42 1.73 -11.49 -1.30
N GLY A 43 2.47 -12.30 -0.55
CA GLY A 43 2.26 -12.47 0.89
C GLY A 43 1.10 -13.42 1.19
N SER A 44 0.85 -13.68 2.47
CA SER A 44 -0.27 -14.50 2.91
C SER A 44 -1.58 -13.88 2.41
N ALA A 45 -2.42 -14.72 1.78
CA ALA A 45 -3.71 -14.37 1.22
C ALA A 45 -4.58 -13.66 2.26
N ARG A 46 -4.57 -12.32 2.28
CA ARG A 46 -5.36 -11.55 3.23
C ARG A 46 -6.81 -11.56 2.78
N SER A 47 -7.71 -11.88 3.71
CA SER A 47 -9.14 -11.76 3.44
C SER A 47 -9.48 -10.30 3.17
N MET A 48 -10.27 -10.05 2.12
CA MET A 48 -10.88 -8.74 1.86
C MET A 48 -11.73 -8.25 3.05
N GLU A 49 -12.14 -9.17 3.92
CA GLU A 49 -12.94 -8.88 5.13
C GLU A 49 -12.09 -8.37 6.30
N THR A 50 -10.75 -8.40 6.22
CA THR A 50 -9.93 -7.86 7.32
C THR A 50 -10.04 -6.33 7.35
N PRO A 51 -10.72 -5.76 8.37
CA PRO A 51 -10.98 -4.33 8.41
C PRO A 51 -9.66 -3.56 8.50
N HIS A 52 -9.62 -2.38 7.86
CA HIS A 52 -8.47 -1.47 7.83
C HIS A 52 -7.17 -2.06 7.24
N THR A 53 -7.23 -3.17 6.50
CA THR A 53 -6.05 -3.68 5.80
C THR A 53 -5.78 -2.90 4.52
N ASP A 54 -4.59 -2.30 4.42
CA ASP A 54 -4.14 -1.60 3.21
C ASP A 54 -3.73 -2.60 2.12
N LEU A 55 -4.71 -3.12 1.38
CA LEU A 55 -4.57 -4.21 0.40
C LEU A 55 -3.62 -3.87 -0.77
N GLN A 56 -3.46 -2.59 -1.11
CA GLN A 56 -2.48 -2.18 -2.13
C GLN A 56 -1.05 -2.61 -1.78
N LYS A 57 -0.74 -2.84 -0.49
CA LYS A 57 0.59 -3.28 -0.04
C LYS A 57 0.94 -4.73 -0.41
N TYR A 58 -0.04 -5.50 -0.91
CA TYR A 58 0.07 -6.93 -1.19
C TYR A 58 -0.09 -7.24 -2.68
N LEU A 59 0.05 -6.22 -3.54
CA LEU A 59 0.00 -6.39 -4.97
C LEU A 59 1.03 -5.51 -5.69
N LEU A 60 1.42 -5.95 -6.88
CA LEU A 60 2.23 -5.22 -7.85
C LEU A 60 1.57 -5.32 -9.23
N VAL A 61 1.71 -4.29 -10.05
CA VAL A 61 1.36 -4.30 -11.48
C VAL A 61 2.63 -4.57 -12.29
N LEU A 62 2.67 -5.70 -12.98
CA LEU A 62 3.86 -6.20 -13.66
C LEU A 62 3.60 -6.45 -15.14
N CYS A 63 4.62 -6.30 -15.97
CA CYS A 63 4.59 -6.81 -17.34
C CYS A 63 4.72 -8.34 -17.36
N PRO A 64 4.45 -9.01 -18.51
CA PRO A 64 4.47 -10.46 -18.58
C PRO A 64 5.84 -11.08 -18.21
N SER A 65 6.94 -10.41 -18.56
CA SER A 65 8.29 -10.88 -18.22
C SER A 65 8.52 -10.86 -16.71
N CYS A 66 8.31 -9.71 -16.05
CA CYS A 66 8.47 -9.60 -14.61
C CYS A 66 7.46 -10.47 -13.84
N SER A 67 6.21 -10.54 -14.29
CA SER A 67 5.19 -11.41 -13.67
C SER A 67 5.64 -12.87 -13.62
N ARG A 68 6.28 -13.37 -14.68
CA ARG A 68 6.83 -14.75 -14.68
C ARG A 68 7.92 -14.93 -13.64
N SER A 69 8.88 -14.00 -13.53
CA SER A 69 9.95 -14.07 -12.53
C SER A 69 9.43 -14.03 -11.09
N PHE A 70 8.39 -13.23 -10.83
CA PHE A 70 7.80 -13.13 -9.49
C PHE A 70 6.99 -14.38 -9.14
N ARG A 71 6.27 -14.97 -10.10
CA ARG A 71 5.53 -16.22 -9.90
C ARG A 71 6.43 -17.44 -9.73
N SER A 72 7.60 -17.47 -10.37
CA SER A 72 8.57 -18.57 -10.22
C SER A 72 9.33 -18.52 -8.89
N GLY A 73 9.08 -17.54 -8.03
CA GLY A 73 9.76 -17.39 -6.75
C GLY A 73 11.20 -16.89 -6.85
N LEU A 74 11.63 -16.35 -8.00
CA LEU A 74 12.98 -15.77 -8.15
C LEU A 74 13.15 -14.48 -7.34
N ILE A 75 12.05 -13.86 -6.92
CA ILE A 75 12.02 -12.58 -6.21
C ILE A 75 11.37 -12.78 -4.86
N ASP A 76 12.14 -12.63 -3.79
CA ASP A 76 11.67 -12.85 -2.42
C ASP A 76 10.64 -11.80 -1.98
N VAL A 77 9.76 -12.19 -1.06
CA VAL A 77 8.70 -11.33 -0.50
C VAL A 77 9.22 -9.99 0.06
N PRO A 78 10.39 -9.92 0.76
CA PRO A 78 10.94 -8.64 1.20
C PRO A 78 11.20 -7.67 0.04
N LEU A 79 11.79 -8.14 -1.06
CA LEU A 79 12.06 -7.30 -2.24
C LEU A 79 10.75 -6.83 -2.91
N GLN A 80 9.73 -7.69 -2.96
CA GLN A 80 8.39 -7.28 -3.44
C GLN A 80 7.77 -6.18 -2.56
N ARG A 81 8.00 -6.24 -1.23
CA ARG A 81 7.56 -5.17 -0.30
C ARG A 81 8.34 -3.88 -0.51
N ASP A 82 9.62 -3.95 -0.85
CA ASP A 82 10.44 -2.76 -1.13
C ASP A 82 9.95 -2.03 -2.39
N LEU A 83 9.56 -2.75 -3.43
CA LEU A 83 8.91 -2.16 -4.61
C LEU A 83 7.61 -1.41 -4.25
N VAL A 84 6.80 -1.98 -3.36
CA VAL A 84 5.61 -1.30 -2.83
C VAL A 84 5.96 -0.06 -2.02
N ARG A 85 7.07 -0.06 -1.26
CA ARG A 85 7.51 1.09 -0.44
C ARG A 85 7.91 2.28 -1.32
N VAL A 86 8.61 2.03 -2.42
CA VAL A 86 9.05 3.07 -3.37
C VAL A 86 7.94 3.55 -4.31
N ARG A 87 6.78 2.88 -4.33
CA ARG A 87 5.61 3.28 -5.12
C ARG A 87 5.28 4.76 -4.91
N ASN A 88 4.99 5.48 -5.98
CA ASN A 88 4.62 6.89 -5.91
C ASN A 88 3.36 7.12 -5.02
N ARG A 89 3.35 8.22 -4.26
CA ARG A 89 2.24 8.59 -3.35
C ARG A 89 0.89 8.69 -4.05
N GLN A 90 0.85 9.23 -5.27
CA GLN A 90 -0.37 9.35 -6.07
C GLN A 90 -0.89 7.97 -6.48
N ILE A 91 -0.01 7.05 -6.89
CA ILE A 91 -0.37 5.67 -7.22
C ILE A 91 -0.94 4.98 -5.98
N ARG A 92 -0.27 5.07 -4.82
CA ARG A 92 -0.77 4.53 -3.55
C ARG A 92 -2.18 5.03 -3.22
N ARG A 93 -2.41 6.35 -3.33
CA ARG A 93 -3.72 6.96 -3.05
C ARG A 93 -4.80 6.43 -3.99
N ARG A 94 -4.52 6.34 -5.30
CA ARG A 94 -5.47 5.81 -6.29
C ARG A 94 -5.78 4.34 -6.04
N MET A 95 -4.77 3.51 -5.80
CA MET A 95 -4.98 2.08 -5.51
C MET A 95 -5.80 1.86 -4.23
N ARG A 96 -5.58 2.66 -3.19
CA ARG A 96 -6.41 2.63 -1.96
C ARG A 96 -7.87 2.94 -2.25
N ALA A 97 -8.15 3.96 -3.05
CA ALA A 97 -9.51 4.31 -3.44
C ALA A 97 -10.16 3.19 -4.27
N ILE A 98 -9.42 2.60 -5.22
CA ILE A 98 -9.89 1.46 -6.02
C ILE A 98 -10.26 0.27 -5.13
N LEU A 99 -9.44 -0.01 -4.11
CA LEU A 99 -9.64 -1.12 -3.17
C LEU A 99 -10.53 -0.76 -1.97
N SER A 100 -11.21 0.40 -2.00
CA SER A 100 -12.10 0.87 -0.95
C SER A 100 -11.46 0.86 0.46
N TYR A 101 -10.16 1.17 0.54
CA TYR A 101 -9.45 1.21 1.81
C TYR A 101 -9.99 2.30 2.73
N GLN A 102 -10.40 1.89 3.93
CA GLN A 102 -10.81 2.79 5.01
C GLN A 102 -9.75 2.78 6.12
N PRO A 103 -9.00 3.88 6.32
CA PRO A 103 -8.02 3.95 7.39
C PRO A 103 -8.69 3.78 8.75
N LYS A 104 -7.99 3.12 9.68
CA LYS A 104 -8.46 2.98 11.06
C LYS A 104 -8.56 4.40 11.67
N PRO A 105 -9.73 4.80 12.21
CA PRO A 105 -9.83 6.06 12.95
C PRO A 105 -8.86 6.05 14.12
N TYR A 106 -8.15 7.17 14.31
CA TYR A 106 -7.37 7.36 15.52
C TYR A 106 -8.34 7.41 16.70
N THR A 107 -8.08 6.58 17.70
CA THR A 107 -8.78 6.55 18.98
C THR A 107 -7.71 6.81 20.03
N PRO A 108 -7.67 8.00 20.66
CA PRO A 108 -6.70 8.28 21.71
C PRO A 108 -6.90 7.28 22.85
N SER A 109 -5.82 6.99 23.59
CA SER A 109 -5.92 6.18 24.80
C SER A 109 -6.86 6.84 25.79
N VAL A 110 -7.61 6.04 26.55
CA VAL A 110 -8.54 6.55 27.57
C VAL A 110 -7.80 7.35 28.65
N ASP A 111 -6.52 7.05 28.87
CA ASP A 111 -5.63 7.75 29.81
C ASP A 111 -4.92 8.98 29.19
N PHE A 112 -5.34 9.43 28.00
CA PHE A 112 -4.82 10.65 27.39
C PHE A 112 -5.39 11.87 28.12
N ASP A 113 -4.66 12.37 29.10
CA ASP A 113 -4.91 13.67 29.74
C ASP A 113 -3.99 14.74 29.10
N PRO A 114 -4.53 15.60 28.21
CA PRO A 114 -3.75 16.64 27.55
C PRO A 114 -3.07 17.59 28.54
N GLU A 115 -3.68 17.82 29.70
CA GLU A 115 -3.23 18.79 30.70
C GLU A 115 -1.99 18.27 31.45
N VAL A 116 -1.94 16.97 31.73
CA VAL A 116 -0.77 16.31 32.33
C VAL A 116 0.41 16.34 31.36
N ILE A 117 0.19 16.00 30.09
CA ILE A 117 1.24 16.01 29.06
C ILE A 117 1.74 17.43 28.81
N PHE A 118 0.83 18.41 28.72
CA PHE A 118 1.20 19.81 28.54
C PHE A 118 2.03 20.34 29.72
N ARG A 119 1.61 20.03 30.96
CA ARG A 119 2.36 20.38 32.16
C ARG A 119 3.73 19.72 32.18
N GLU A 120 3.84 18.45 31.79
CA GLU A 120 5.11 17.73 31.69
C GLU A 120 6.04 18.38 30.64
N MET A 121 5.54 18.75 29.46
CA MET A 121 6.32 19.45 28.43
C MET A 121 6.81 20.83 28.89
N VAL A 122 5.95 21.61 29.56
CA VAL A 122 6.32 22.95 30.06
C VAL A 122 7.30 22.84 31.23
N SER A 123 7.13 21.86 32.12
CA SER A 123 8.00 21.65 33.29
C SER A 123 9.36 21.03 32.95
N SER A 124 9.45 20.25 31.87
CA SER A 124 10.70 19.65 31.40
C SER A 124 11.58 20.60 30.58
N ASN A 125 11.18 21.88 30.46
CA ASN A 125 11.90 22.97 29.80
C ASN A 125 12.50 22.57 28.43
N SER A 126 11.76 21.76 27.66
CA SER A 126 12.18 21.24 26.35
C SER A 126 11.31 21.80 25.22
N PRO A 127 11.35 23.11 24.94
CA PRO A 127 10.69 23.69 23.76
C PRO A 127 11.37 23.25 22.44
N ASP A 128 12.57 22.67 22.49
CA ASP A 128 13.35 22.27 21.31
C ASP A 128 12.80 21.09 20.51
N LEU A 129 11.85 20.33 21.05
CA LEU A 129 11.25 19.18 20.35
C LEU A 129 10.27 19.57 19.23
N CYS A 130 9.84 20.83 19.18
CA CYS A 130 8.88 21.33 18.16
C CYS A 130 9.54 22.14 17.04
N LEU A 131 10.85 22.42 17.10
CA LEU A 131 11.53 23.33 16.16
C LEU A 131 12.33 22.63 15.04
N ASN A 132 12.53 21.31 15.11
CA ASN A 132 13.28 20.56 14.08
C ASN A 132 12.39 19.91 13.01
N GLY A 133 11.39 20.65 12.52
CA GLY A 133 10.62 20.28 11.33
C GLY A 133 11.16 20.98 10.09
N GLY A 134 12.28 20.50 9.56
CA GLY A 134 12.87 20.89 8.27
C GLY A 134 12.95 19.73 7.30
#